data_AF-A0A520K9M1-F1
#
_entry.id   AF-A0A520K9M1-F1
#
_cell.length_a   1.000
_cell.length_b   1.000
_cell.length_c   1.000
_cell.angle_alpha   90.00
_cell.angle_beta   90.00
_cell.angle_gamma   90.00
#
_symmetry.space_group_name_H-M   'P 1'
#
loop_
_entity.id
_entity.type
_entity.pdbx_description
1 polymer ?
#
loop_
_entity_poly.entity_id
_entity_poly.type
_entity_poly.pdbx_seq_one_letter_code
_entity_poly.pdbx_strand_id
1 'polypeptide(L)'
;MEPEEQTKAEIARCLFRPAGKNPYYLFRGTECIAISNLAELKDRIDTFTENEADWVASWIEYLGDKETADKIRAAPGNFKRIIIARYEELSAF
;
A
#
# COMPACT_ATOMS: atom_id res chain seq x y z
N MET A 1 7.64 -2.20 24.44
CA MET A 1 7.18 -1.73 23.12
C MET A 1 6.35 -0.51 23.39
N GLU A 2 6.76 0.63 22.85
CA GLU A 2 5.98 1.86 22.99
C GLU A 2 4.67 1.72 22.20
N PRO A 3 3.57 2.41 22.60
CA PRO A 3 2.28 2.28 21.93
C PRO A 3 2.35 2.49 20.40
N GLU A 4 3.20 3.40 19.94
CA GLU A 4 3.40 3.68 18.52
C GLU A 4 4.09 2.53 17.76
N GLU A 5 5.09 1.88 18.35
CA GLU A 5 5.76 0.72 17.76
C GLU A 5 4.80 -0.46 17.63
N GLN A 6 3.91 -0.65 18.60
CA GLN A 6 2.90 -1.69 18.56
C GLN A 6 1.88 -1.45 17.45
N THR A 7 1.43 -0.20 17.28
CA THR A 7 0.56 0.19 16.15
C THR A 7 1.26 -0.05 14.81
N LYS A 8 2.55 0.31 14.68
CA LYS A 8 3.31 0.07 13.44
C LYS A 8 3.48 -1.42 13.15
N ALA A 9 3.74 -2.26 14.15
CA ALA A 9 3.82 -3.70 13.98
C ALA A 9 2.48 -4.31 13.50
N GLU A 10 1.36 -3.83 14.02
CA GLU A 10 0.02 -4.25 13.58
C GLU A 10 -0.25 -3.86 12.12
N ILE A 11 0.07 -2.61 11.76
CA ILE A 11 -0.05 -2.13 10.38
C ILE A 11 0.87 -2.92 9.44
N ALA A 12 2.13 -3.13 9.82
CA ALA A 12 3.08 -3.93 9.04
C ALA A 12 2.55 -5.34 8.78
N ARG A 13 2.00 -6.01 9.81
CA ARG A 13 1.37 -7.32 9.65
C ARG A 13 0.21 -7.26 8.66
N CYS A 14 -0.65 -6.26 8.75
CA CYS A 14 -1.78 -6.07 7.85
C CYS A 14 -1.34 -5.84 6.39
N LEU A 15 -0.31 -5.03 6.16
CA LEU A 15 0.14 -4.64 4.82
C LEU A 15 1.05 -5.68 4.15
N PHE A 16 1.86 -6.43 4.92
CA PHE A 16 2.75 -7.46 4.39
C PHE A 16 2.12 -8.85 4.36
N ARG A 17 1.13 -9.13 5.22
CA ARG A 17 0.43 -10.42 5.31
C ARG A 17 -1.08 -10.23 5.42
N PRO A 18 -1.74 -9.69 4.38
CA PRO A 18 -3.15 -9.35 4.41
C PRO A 18 -4.06 -10.59 4.34
N ALA A 19 -4.18 -11.32 5.45
CA ALA A 19 -4.95 -12.56 5.54
C ALA A 19 -6.44 -12.33 5.24
N GLY A 20 -6.99 -13.09 4.28
CA GLY A 20 -8.40 -13.02 3.89
C GLY A 20 -8.79 -11.76 3.11
N LYS A 21 -7.82 -10.96 2.66
CA LYS A 21 -8.04 -9.76 1.85
C LYS A 21 -7.76 -10.05 0.38
N ASN A 22 -8.49 -9.38 -0.51
CA ASN A 22 -8.27 -9.51 -1.94
C ASN A 22 -7.01 -8.73 -2.38
N PRO A 23 -6.23 -9.26 -3.34
CA PRO A 23 -5.17 -8.52 -4.01
C PRO A 23 -5.70 -7.27 -4.72
N TYR A 24 -4.81 -6.32 -4.97
CA TYR A 24 -5.05 -5.30 -5.97
C TYR A 24 -4.86 -5.90 -7.36
N TYR A 25 -5.85 -5.76 -8.23
CA TYR A 25 -5.78 -6.25 -9.62
C TYR A 25 -5.45 -5.09 -10.56
N LEU A 26 -4.22 -5.07 -11.05
CA LEU A 26 -3.73 -4.08 -12.00
C LEU A 26 -3.94 -4.57 -13.43
N PHE A 27 -4.79 -3.90 -14.19
CA PHE A 27 -5.06 -4.24 -15.59
C PHE A 27 -4.18 -3.42 -16.54
N ARG A 28 -3.52 -4.09 -17.48
CA ARG A 28 -2.69 -3.48 -18.54
C ARG A 28 -3.02 -4.16 -19.87
N GLY A 29 -3.98 -3.60 -20.61
CA GLY A 29 -4.51 -4.23 -21.81
C GLY A 29 -5.19 -5.56 -21.48
N THR A 30 -4.68 -6.67 -22.02
CA THR A 30 -5.18 -8.02 -21.74
C THR A 30 -4.54 -8.67 -20.51
N GLU A 31 -3.51 -8.05 -19.93
CA GLU A 31 -2.81 -8.58 -18.76
C GLU A 31 -3.49 -8.12 -17.47
N CYS A 32 -3.55 -9.02 -16.50
CA CYS A 32 -4.00 -8.75 -15.14
C CYS A 32 -2.90 -9.18 -14.16
N ILE A 33 -2.37 -8.21 -13.42
CA ILE A 33 -1.31 -8.42 -12.44
C ILE A 33 -1.95 -8.31 -11.06
N ALA A 34 -1.95 -9.40 -10.30
CA ALA A 34 -2.36 -9.40 -8.90
C ALA A 34 -1.20 -8.92 -8.03
N ILE A 35 -1.48 -7.95 -7.15
CA ILE A 35 -0.54 -7.38 -6.19
C ILE A 35 -1.08 -7.68 -4.79
N SER A 36 -0.38 -8.54 -4.08
CA SER A 36 -0.92 -9.24 -2.90
C SER A 36 -0.61 -8.52 -1.59
N ASN A 37 0.37 -7.62 -1.57
CA ASN A 37 0.85 -6.95 -0.36
C ASN A 37 1.64 -5.67 -0.71
N LEU A 38 2.07 -4.93 0.32
CA LEU A 38 2.83 -3.68 0.16
C LEU A 38 4.21 -3.88 -0.50
N ALA A 39 4.88 -5.01 -0.28
CA ALA A 39 6.19 -5.26 -0.90
C ALA A 39 6.05 -5.42 -2.43
N GLU A 40 5.07 -6.19 -2.87
CA GLU A 40 4.77 -6.35 -4.30
C GLU A 40 4.32 -5.06 -4.96
N LEU A 41 3.55 -4.23 -4.23
CA LEU A 41 3.14 -2.90 -4.69
C LEU A 41 4.36 -2.00 -4.88
N LYS A 42 5.25 -1.94 -3.89
CA LYS A 42 6.49 -1.15 -3.95
C LYS A 42 7.39 -1.62 -5.11
N ASP A 43 7.54 -2.93 -5.31
CA ASP A 43 8.42 -3.46 -6.37
C ASP A 43 7.88 -3.19 -7.78
N ARG A 44 6.57 -2.99 -7.92
CA ARG A 44 5.91 -2.69 -9.19
C ARG A 44 5.42 -1.26 -9.30
N ILE A 45 5.81 -0.37 -8.38
CA ILE A 45 5.22 0.97 -8.24
C ILE A 45 5.39 1.82 -9.51
N ASP A 46 6.45 1.57 -10.29
CA ASP A 46 6.70 2.27 -11.55
C ASP A 46 5.73 1.88 -12.66
N THR A 47 5.09 0.71 -12.57
CA THR A 47 4.05 0.29 -13.52
C THR A 47 2.76 1.05 -13.35
N PHE A 48 2.55 1.69 -12.19
CA PHE A 48 1.33 2.46 -11.88
C PHE A 48 1.37 3.85 -12.51
N THR A 49 0.18 4.37 -12.81
CA THR A 49 -0.05 5.73 -13.28
C THR A 49 -0.73 6.55 -12.19
N GLU A 50 -0.68 7.88 -12.30
CA GLU A 50 -1.30 8.79 -11.31
C GLU A 50 -2.82 8.56 -11.17
N ASN A 51 -3.48 8.12 -12.24
CA ASN A 51 -4.91 7.79 -12.25
C ASN A 51 -5.29 6.64 -11.29
N GLU A 52 -4.32 5.89 -10.81
CA GLU A 52 -4.54 4.75 -9.91
C GLU A 52 -4.35 5.14 -8.44
N ALA A 53 -3.92 6.37 -8.14
CA ALA A 53 -3.64 6.81 -6.78
C ALA A 53 -4.84 6.61 -5.82
N ASP A 54 -6.05 6.96 -6.24
CA ASP A 54 -7.26 6.80 -5.42
C ASP A 54 -7.62 5.33 -5.17
N TRP A 55 -7.38 4.47 -6.16
CA TRP A 55 -7.59 3.03 -6.04
C TRP A 55 -6.55 2.40 -5.10
N VAL A 56 -5.28 2.81 -5.22
CA VAL A 56 -4.21 2.40 -4.32
C VAL A 56 -4.51 2.86 -2.90
N ALA A 57 -4.94 4.10 -2.69
CA ALA A 57 -5.33 4.60 -1.36
C ALA A 57 -6.45 3.74 -0.74
N SER A 58 -7.49 3.45 -1.52
CA SER A 58 -8.62 2.64 -1.06
C SER A 58 -8.21 1.21 -0.70
N TRP A 59 -7.28 0.62 -1.47
CA TRP A 59 -6.75 -0.71 -1.17
C TRP A 59 -5.89 -0.70 0.10
N ILE A 60 -5.01 0.30 0.28
CA ILE A 60 -4.18 0.44 1.48
C ILE A 60 -5.04 0.64 2.74
N GLU A 61 -6.11 1.45 2.67
CA GLU A 61 -7.08 1.57 3.77
C GLU A 61 -7.79 0.24 4.05
N TYR A 62 -8.22 -0.47 3.00
CA TYR A 62 -8.86 -1.78 3.12
C TYR A 62 -7.95 -2.83 3.78
N LEU A 63 -6.63 -2.76 3.53
CA LEU A 63 -5.66 -3.62 4.20
C LEU A 63 -5.49 -3.25 5.68
N GLY A 64 -5.68 -1.98 6.06
CA GLY A 64 -5.72 -1.53 7.45
C GLY A 64 -4.91 -0.27 7.75
N ASP A 65 -4.37 0.42 6.74
CA ASP A 65 -3.54 1.62 6.94
C ASP A 65 -4.25 2.88 6.42
N LYS A 66 -5.20 3.37 7.21
CA LYS A 66 -5.97 4.57 6.89
C LYS A 66 -5.10 5.83 6.77
N GLU A 67 -4.07 5.96 7.61
CA GLU A 67 -3.20 7.13 7.62
C GLU A 67 -2.47 7.30 6.28
N THR A 68 -1.90 6.22 5.76
CA THR A 68 -1.23 6.23 4.45
C THR A 68 -2.22 6.50 3.32
N ALA A 69 -3.43 5.92 3.38
CA ALA A 69 -4.47 6.18 2.39
C ALA A 69 -4.87 7.67 2.34
N ASP A 70 -5.04 8.31 3.50
CA ASP A 70 -5.39 9.73 3.58
C ASP A 70 -4.27 10.62 3.05
N LYS A 71 -2.99 10.26 3.33
CA LYS A 71 -1.82 10.95 2.73
C LYS A 71 -1.82 10.86 1.20
N ILE A 72 -2.15 9.70 0.64
CA ILE A 72 -2.25 9.52 -0.82
C ILE A 72 -3.36 10.40 -1.38
N ARG A 73 -4.55 10.39 -0.78
CA ARG A 73 -5.69 11.21 -1.25
C ARG A 73 -5.42 12.71 -1.17
N ALA A 74 -4.66 13.16 -0.17
CA ALA A 74 -4.27 14.56 -0.04
C ALA A 74 -3.26 15.01 -1.10
N ALA A 75 -2.45 14.09 -1.64
CA ALA A 75 -1.41 14.38 -2.62
C ALA A 75 -1.25 13.22 -3.64
N PRO A 76 -2.25 12.98 -4.51
CA PRO A 76 -2.29 11.80 -5.37
C PRO A 76 -1.09 11.72 -6.33
N GLY A 77 -0.59 12.84 -6.86
CA GLY A 77 0.63 12.87 -7.69
C GLY A 77 1.90 12.37 -6.98
N ASN A 78 1.91 12.31 -5.64
CA ASN A 78 3.03 11.82 -4.84
C ASN A 78 2.85 10.38 -4.33
N PHE A 79 1.77 9.68 -4.72
CA PHE A 79 1.42 8.38 -4.12
C PHE A 79 2.57 7.36 -4.16
N LYS A 80 3.34 7.31 -5.26
CA LYS A 80 4.50 6.41 -5.39
C LYS A 80 5.53 6.64 -4.29
N ARG A 81 5.86 7.90 -4.02
CA ARG A 81 6.81 8.28 -2.95
C ARG A 81 6.26 7.94 -1.58
N ILE A 82 4.96 8.15 -1.36
CA ILE A 82 4.29 7.81 -0.10
C ILE A 82 4.35 6.30 0.17
N ILE A 83 4.07 5.47 -0.84
CA ILE A 83 4.15 4.00 -0.74
C ILE A 83 5.57 3.53 -0.44
N ILE A 84 6.57 4.07 -1.14
CA ILE A 84 7.98 3.72 -0.92
C ILE A 84 8.40 4.07 0.51
N ALA A 85 8.12 5.29 0.96
CA ALA A 85 8.46 5.73 2.32
C ALA A 85 7.76 4.87 3.38
N ARG A 86 6.49 4.51 3.16
CA ARG A 86 5.74 3.66 4.07
C ARG A 86 6.27 2.23 4.12
N TYR A 87 6.69 1.68 2.97
CA TYR A 87 7.36 0.38 2.92
C TYR A 87 8.65 0.40 3.75
N GLU A 88 9.50 1.42 3.58
CA GLU A 88 10.76 1.56 4.33
C GLU A 88 10.50 1.64 5.83
N GLU A 89 9.54 2.46 6.26
CA GLU A 89 9.15 2.62 7.66
C GLU A 89 8.71 1.30 8.31
N LEU A 90 7.90 0.50 7.60
CA LEU A 90 7.32 -0.73 8.14
C LEU A 90 8.20 -1.95 7.95
N SER A 91 9.21 -1.91 7.07
CA SER A 91 10.08 -3.05 6.75
C SER A 91 10.91 -3.56 7.95
N ALA A 92 11.02 -2.76 9.01
CA ALA A 92 11.73 -3.11 10.23
C ALA A 92 10.90 -3.92 11.26
N PHE A 93 9.61 -4.14 10.99
CA PHE A 93 8.65 -4.82 11.88
C PHE A 93 8.25 -6.20 11.36
#